data_AF-A0A495VKU5-F1
#
_entry.id   AF-A0A495VKU5-F1
#
_cell.length_a   1.000
_cell.length_b   1.000
_cell.length_c   1.000
_cell.angle_alpha   90.00
_cell.angle_beta   90.00
_cell.angle_gamma   90.00
#
_symmetry.space_group_name_H-M   'P 1'
#
loop_
_entity.id
_entity.type
_entity.pdbx_description
1 polymer ?
#
loop_
_entity_poly.entity_id
_entity_poly.type
_entity_poly.pdbx_seq_one_letter_code
_entity_poly.pdbx_strand_id
1 'polypeptide(L)'
;MASVQYDIGDLVYAAEDILNDGGMPGIDEAEGLIAPAGARGVVVHYGHAEIDPSREIYLVRFETGPDGTLGNPVGVLPEELTQDLTVDA
;
A
#
# COMPACT_ATOMS: atom_id res chain seq x y z
N MET A 1 -21.10 2.62 1.76
CA MET A 1 -19.83 2.58 1.01
C MET A 1 -19.12 1.34 1.50
N ALA A 2 -18.79 0.40 0.62
CA ALA A 2 -18.22 -0.87 1.05
C ALA A 2 -16.83 -0.59 1.61
N SER A 3 -16.66 -0.74 2.91
CA SER A 3 -15.35 -0.76 3.56
C SER A 3 -14.67 -2.04 3.11
N VAL A 4 -13.80 -1.94 2.10
CA VAL A 4 -12.93 -3.04 1.70
C VAL A 4 -11.96 -3.25 2.85
N GLN A 5 -12.06 -4.40 3.50
CA GLN A 5 -11.18 -4.82 4.57
C GLN A 5 -10.26 -5.90 4.02
N TYR A 6 -8.97 -5.77 4.33
CA TYR A 6 -7.96 -6.73 3.94
C TYR A 6 -7.39 -7.41 5.17
N ASP A 7 -7.14 -8.71 5.09
CA ASP A 7 -6.52 -9.45 6.19
C ASP A 7 -5.00 -9.48 6.06
N ILE A 8 -4.30 -9.70 7.18
CA ILE A 8 -2.84 -9.88 7.16
C ILE A 8 -2.51 -11.15 6.37
N GLY A 9 -1.64 -11.00 5.38
CA GLY A 9 -1.28 -12.06 4.44
C GLY A 9 -2.07 -12.00 3.13
N ASP A 10 -3.07 -11.13 3.01
CA ASP A 10 -3.79 -10.93 1.76
C ASP A 10 -2.88 -10.32 0.70
N LEU A 11 -3.01 -10.87 -0.50
CA LEU A 11 -2.35 -10.34 -1.68
C LEU A 11 -3.21 -9.23 -2.26
N VAL A 12 -2.62 -8.05 -2.38
CA VAL A 12 -3.26 -6.83 -2.87
C VAL A 12 -2.42 -6.23 -4.00
N TYR A 13 -3.03 -5.35 -4.76
CA TYR A 13 -2.40 -4.62 -5.85
C TYR A 13 -2.60 -3.12 -5.59
N ALA A 14 -1.62 -2.32 -5.97
CA ALA A 14 -1.76 -0.88 -6.00
C ALA A 14 -2.80 -0.51 -7.07
N ALA A 15 -3.89 0.16 -6.70
CA ALA A 15 -4.90 0.62 -7.68
C ALA A 15 -4.37 1.82 -8.49
N GLU A 16 -3.52 2.63 -7.87
CA GLU A 16 -2.84 3.79 -8.44
C GLU A 16 -1.37 3.83 -8.03
N ASP A 17 -0.62 4.82 -8.52
CA ASP A 17 0.79 5.00 -8.17
C ASP A 17 0.91 5.43 -6.70
N ILE A 18 1.40 4.53 -5.84
CA ILE A 18 1.63 4.79 -4.42
C ILE A 18 2.91 5.60 -4.29
N LEU A 19 2.77 6.86 -3.91
CA LEU A 19 3.86 7.79 -3.66
C LEU A 19 4.18 7.90 -2.17
N ASN A 20 5.43 8.19 -1.85
CA ASN A 20 5.81 8.48 -0.47
C ASN A 20 5.27 9.85 -0.03
N ASP A 21 4.20 9.85 0.76
CA ASP A 21 3.60 11.05 1.36
C ASP A 21 4.35 11.56 2.61
N GLY A 22 5.66 11.31 2.71
CA GLY A 22 6.54 11.90 3.73
C GLY A 22 6.41 11.31 5.16
N GLY A 23 5.74 10.18 5.34
CA GLY A 23 5.54 9.54 6.66
C GLY A 23 6.76 8.78 7.23
N MET A 24 7.84 8.61 6.45
CA MET A 24 9.04 7.87 6.86
C MET A 24 10.21 8.80 7.20
N PRO A 25 10.65 8.88 8.47
CA PRO A 25 11.83 9.67 8.83
C PRO A 25 13.09 9.02 8.21
N GLY A 26 13.76 9.76 7.32
CA GLY A 26 15.01 9.34 6.67
C GLY A 26 14.91 8.98 5.19
N ILE A 27 13.76 9.17 4.54
CA ILE A 27 13.66 9.20 3.08
C ILE A 27 13.54 10.68 2.67
N ASP A 28 14.52 11.19 1.92
CA ASP A 28 14.50 12.53 1.34
C ASP A 28 13.17 12.80 0.65
N GLU A 29 12.63 14.01 0.86
CA GLU A 29 11.30 14.55 0.52
C GLU A 29 10.88 14.52 -0.96
N ALA A 30 11.54 13.73 -1.81
CA ALA A 30 11.24 13.66 -3.23
C ALA A 30 10.41 12.42 -3.51
N GLU A 31 9.08 12.57 -3.53
CA GLU A 31 8.09 11.82 -4.36
C GLU A 31 8.58 10.45 -4.84
N GLY A 32 9.03 9.62 -3.90
CA GLY A 32 9.64 8.34 -4.22
C GLY A 32 8.49 7.43 -4.53
N LEU A 33 8.30 7.07 -5.80
CA LEU A 33 7.33 6.06 -6.19
C LEU A 33 7.64 4.79 -5.38
N ILE A 34 6.79 4.52 -4.40
CA ILE A 34 6.93 3.36 -3.54
C ILE A 34 6.54 2.14 -4.36
N ALA A 35 5.40 2.23 -5.02
CA ALA A 35 4.83 1.17 -5.84
C ALA A 35 4.05 1.76 -7.02
N PRO A 36 4.35 1.38 -8.28
CA PRO A 36 3.51 1.76 -9.41
C PRO A 36 2.13 1.11 -9.33
N ALA A 37 1.15 1.70 -10.00
CA ALA A 37 -0.16 1.08 -10.20
C ALA A 37 0.00 -0.34 -10.78
N GLY A 38 -0.73 -1.31 -10.21
CA GLY A 38 -0.64 -2.73 -10.53
C GLY A 38 0.51 -3.48 -9.84
N ALA A 39 1.35 -2.80 -9.06
CA ALA A 39 2.37 -3.47 -8.26
C ALA A 39 1.75 -4.41 -7.25
N ARG A 40 2.32 -5.62 -7.15
CA ARG A 40 1.91 -6.64 -6.20
C ARG A 40 2.41 -6.29 -4.81
N GLY A 41 1.53 -6.40 -3.83
CA GLY A 41 1.86 -6.22 -2.43
C GLY A 41 1.20 -7.27 -1.56
N VAL A 42 1.71 -7.38 -0.33
CA VAL A 42 1.11 -8.21 0.72
C VAL A 42 0.84 -7.35 1.94
N VAL A 43 -0.37 -7.47 2.48
CA VAL A 43 -0.73 -6.82 3.74
C VAL A 43 0.04 -7.50 4.86
N VAL A 44 0.89 -6.75 5.55
CA VAL A 44 1.66 -7.28 6.70
C VAL A 44 1.09 -6.83 8.03
N HIS A 45 0.34 -5.73 8.03
CA HIS A 45 -0.31 -5.22 9.22
C HIS A 45 -1.45 -4.26 8.82
N TYR A 46 -2.35 -3.97 9.73
CA TYR A 46 -3.31 -2.88 9.60
C TYR A 46 -3.47 -2.21 10.96
N GLY A 47 -3.76 -0.92 10.95
CA GLY A 47 -3.94 -0.13 12.16
C GLY A 47 -4.90 1.01 11.93
N HIS A 48 -5.14 1.78 12.97
CA HIS A 48 -5.96 2.98 12.90
C HIS A 48 -5.07 4.20 13.14
N ALA A 49 -5.31 5.29 12.42
CA ALA A 49 -4.64 6.55 12.73
C ALA A 49 -4.98 6.98 14.16
N GLU A 50 -3.98 7.28 15.00
CA GLU A 50 -4.21 7.70 16.40
C GLU A 50 -5.07 8.97 16.50
N ILE A 51 -5.05 9.81 15.47
CA ILE A 51 -5.82 11.05 15.38
C ILE A 51 -7.27 10.79 14.94
N ASP A 52 -7.51 9.76 14.13
CA ASP A 52 -8.82 9.44 13.58
C ASP A 52 -9.00 7.92 13.45
N PRO A 53 -9.64 7.26 14.44
CA PRO A 53 -9.81 5.81 14.44
C PRO A 53 -10.70 5.31 13.30
N SER A 54 -11.44 6.21 12.65
CA SER A 54 -12.24 5.94 11.46
C SER A 54 -11.38 5.71 10.21
N ARG A 55 -10.10 6.09 10.23
CA ARG A 55 -9.16 5.89 9.13
C ARG A 55 -8.30 4.66 9.40
N GLU A 56 -8.73 3.55 8.84
CA GLU A 56 -7.93 2.33 8.75
C GLU A 56 -6.79 2.54 7.76
N ILE A 57 -5.57 2.26 8.20
CA ILE A 57 -4.35 2.29 7.39
C ILE A 57 -3.83 0.87 7.31
N TYR A 58 -3.61 0.39 6.10
CA TYR A 58 -3.04 -0.92 5.84
C TYR A 58 -1.55 -0.76 5.56
N LEU A 59 -0.72 -1.52 6.26
CA LEU A 59 0.70 -1.62 6.00
C LEU A 59 0.93 -2.75 4.98
N VAL A 60 1.28 -2.36 3.76
CA VAL A 60 1.52 -3.25 2.64
C VAL A 60 3.00 -3.24 2.28
N ARG A 61 3.58 -4.41 2.03
CA ARG A 61 4.92 -4.53 1.45
C ARG A 61 4.77 -4.82 -0.02
N PHE A 62 5.13 -3.86 -0.85
CA PHE A 62 5.11 -4.01 -2.29
C PHE A 62 6.40 -4.64 -2.83
N GLU A 63 6.27 -5.44 -3.88
CA GLU A 63 7.36 -6.08 -4.60
C GLU A 63 7.95 -5.10 -5.64
N THR A 64 8.64 -4.07 -5.16
CA THR A 64 9.13 -2.95 -6.00
C THR A 64 10.64 -2.93 -6.16
N GLY A 65 11.35 -3.85 -5.51
CA GLY A 65 12.77 -4.05 -5.72
C GLY A 65 13.09 -4.63 -7.10
N PRO A 66 14.25 -4.28 -7.70
CA PRO A 66 14.67 -4.76 -9.03
C PRO A 66 14.81 -6.30 -9.13
N ASP A 67 14.93 -6.99 -7.99
CA ASP A 67 15.02 -8.46 -7.90
C ASP A 67 13.71 -9.12 -7.41
N GLY A 68 12.59 -8.38 -7.40
CA GLY A 68 11.35 -8.85 -6.76
C GLY A 68 11.44 -8.86 -5.23
N THR A 69 12.28 -7.99 -4.66
CA THR A 69 12.39 -7.86 -3.21
C THR A 69 11.22 -7.04 -2.67
N LEU A 70 10.61 -7.53 -1.59
CA LEU A 70 9.61 -6.79 -0.83
C LEU A 70 10.25 -5.57 -0.16
N GLY A 71 9.75 -4.39 -0.52
CA GLY A 71 10.19 -3.11 0.03
C GLY A 71 9.85 -2.94 1.52
N ASN A 72 10.05 -1.72 2.02
CA ASN A 72 9.60 -1.39 3.37
C ASN A 72 8.07 -1.45 3.46
N PRO A 73 7.50 -1.74 4.64
CA PRO A 73 6.06 -1.67 4.84
C PRO A 73 5.57 -0.24 4.68
N VAL A 74 4.52 -0.06 3.89
CA VAL A 74 4.01 1.25 3.48
C VAL A 74 2.56 1.35 3.92
N GLY A 75 2.25 2.40 4.66
CA GLY A 75 0.88 2.70 5.06
C GLY A 75 0.10 3.26 3.87
N VAL A 76 -0.90 2.51 3.42
CA VAL A 76 -1.81 2.89 2.34
C VAL A 76 -3.25 2.81 2.84
N LEU A 77 -4.13 3.59 2.22
CA LEU A 77 -5.55 3.51 2.50
C LEU A 77 -6.17 2.31 1.77
N PRO A 78 -7.25 1.73 2.30
CA PRO A 78 -7.93 0.62 1.63
C PRO A 78 -8.50 1.00 0.26
N GLU A 79 -8.76 2.28 0.03
CA GLU A 79 -9.26 2.81 -1.25
C GLU A 79 -8.17 2.87 -2.34
N GLU A 80 -6.89 2.90 -1.96
CA GLU A 80 -5.74 2.89 -2.87
C GLU A 80 -5.31 1.46 -3.24
N LEU A 81 -5.94 0.46 -2.63
CA LEU A 81 -5.68 -0.96 -2.85
C LEU A 81 -6.80 -1.61 -3.65
N THR A 82 -6.43 -2.64 -4.40
CA THR A 82 -7.38 -3.52 -5.09
C THR A 82 -6.94 -4.97 -5.00
N GLN A 83 -7.90 -5.89 -4.90
CA GLN A 83 -7.68 -7.32 -5.12
C GLN A 83 -8.12 -7.77 -6.51
N ASP A 84 -8.83 -6.90 -7.23
CA ASP A 84 -9.28 -7.18 -8.57
C ASP A 84 -8.13 -6.85 -9.52
N LEU A 85 -7.49 -7.92 -10.00
CA LEU A 85 -6.51 -7.88 -11.08
C LEU A 85 -7.29 -7.71 -12.39
N THR A 86 -8.09 -6.64 -12.53
CA THR A 86 -8.70 -6.29 -13.82
C THR A 86 -7.59 -5.72 -14.70
N VAL A 87 -6.76 -6.63 -15.21
CA VAL A 87 -6.04 -6.41 -16.45
C VAL A 87 -7.10 -6.35 -17.54
N ASP A 88 -7.63 -5.15 -17.80
CA ASP A 88 -8.31 -4.89 -19.07
C ASP A 88 -7.28 -5.21 -20.17
N ALA A 89 -7.45 -6.39 -20.76
CA ALA A 89 -6.57 -7.02 -21.74
C ALA A 89 -6.76 -6.45 -23.15
#